data_AF-A0AAN6M3C9-F1
#
_entry.id   AF-A0AAN6M3C9-F1
#
_cell.length_a   1.000
_cell.length_b   1.000
_cell.length_c   1.000
_cell.angle_alpha   90.00
_cell.angle_beta   90.00
_cell.angle_gamma   90.00
#
_symmetry.space_group_name_H-M   'P 1'
#
loop_
_entity.id
_entity.type
_entity.pdbx_description
1 polymer ?
#
loop_
_entity_poly.entity_id
_entity_poly.type
_entity_poly.pdbx_seq_one_letter_code
_entity_poly.pdbx_strand_id
1 'polypeptide(L)'
;MDPFEVRIRFTSLIQHLTASHNTHHRAAVYALKNRSMDEDLHSCILEQLETSSFNARANIMYFIETLTLLAKQEGALEWEWRWGCECASSEEGACWYGREGVLEKETVRELEDVIREREKEGGEGNLFINADSDGTPGRKNGHLRLDKRQIEQRIEEDRERHKRARESIWAVPGENEAEMDRLWEEASDIGEDDYVAAAEDMQERKQTIAFG
;
A
#
# COMPACT_ATOMS: atom_id res chain seq x y z
N MET A 1 -13.09 29.54 2.45
CA MET A 1 -12.26 29.41 1.24
C MET A 1 -13.24 29.27 0.08
N ASP A 2 -12.93 29.78 -1.10
CA ASP A 2 -13.83 29.69 -2.26
C ASP A 2 -13.95 28.22 -2.74
N PRO A 3 -15.16 27.72 -3.07
CA PRO A 3 -15.34 26.30 -3.47
C PRO A 3 -14.46 25.87 -4.64
N PHE A 4 -14.29 26.72 -5.67
CA PHE A 4 -13.43 26.36 -6.82
C PHE A 4 -11.96 26.27 -6.41
N GLU A 5 -11.50 27.17 -5.55
CA GLU A 5 -10.13 27.13 -5.04
C GLU A 5 -9.86 25.85 -4.23
N VAL A 6 -10.82 25.44 -3.40
CA VAL A 6 -10.74 24.20 -2.61
C VAL A 6 -10.67 22.99 -3.53
N ARG A 7 -11.56 22.92 -4.53
CA ARG A 7 -11.57 21.88 -5.55
C ARG A 7 -10.23 21.74 -6.24
N ILE A 8 -9.73 22.83 -6.83
CA ILE A 8 -8.46 22.82 -7.58
C ILE A 8 -7.29 22.36 -6.70
N ARG A 9 -7.20 22.89 -5.48
CA ARG A 9 -6.15 22.50 -4.54
C ARG A 9 -6.27 21.04 -4.13
N PHE A 10 -7.47 20.57 -3.86
CA PHE A 10 -7.71 19.19 -3.45
C PHE A 10 -7.43 18.20 -4.57
N THR A 11 -7.90 18.47 -5.79
CA THR A 11 -7.57 17.68 -6.98
C THR A 11 -6.06 17.59 -7.17
N SER A 12 -5.34 18.70 -7.00
CA SER A 12 -3.87 18.70 -7.07
C SER A 12 -3.24 17.82 -5.98
N LEU A 13 -3.75 17.85 -4.75
CA LEU A 13 -3.27 16.97 -3.68
C LEU A 13 -3.48 15.49 -4.01
N ILE A 14 -4.66 15.13 -4.53
CA ILE A 14 -5.00 13.75 -4.90
C ILE A 14 -4.12 13.26 -6.05
N GLN A 15 -3.93 14.07 -7.09
CA GLN A 15 -3.12 13.70 -8.26
C GLN A 15 -1.65 13.44 -7.92
N HIS A 16 -1.14 14.07 -6.86
CA HIS A 16 0.25 13.93 -6.42
C HIS A 16 0.40 13.03 -5.19
N LEU A 17 -0.59 12.20 -4.89
CA LEU A 17 -0.46 11.19 -3.85
C LEU A 17 0.61 10.18 -4.23
N THR A 18 1.55 9.97 -3.30
CA THR A 18 2.57 8.94 -3.38
C THR A 18 2.23 7.83 -2.40
N ALA A 19 2.94 6.70 -2.43
CA ALA A 19 2.80 5.68 -1.40
C ALA A 19 3.10 6.21 0.01
N SER A 20 3.72 7.38 0.19
CA SER A 20 4.06 7.93 1.50
C SER A 20 2.84 8.26 2.38
N HIS A 21 2.88 7.82 3.64
CA HIS A 21 1.90 8.20 4.66
C HIS A 21 1.75 9.72 4.79
N ASN A 22 2.84 10.49 4.65
CA ASN A 22 2.79 11.95 4.77
C ASN A 22 1.95 12.61 3.67
N THR A 23 1.93 12.07 2.45
CA THR A 23 1.08 12.62 1.38
C THR A 23 -0.40 12.35 1.66
N HIS A 24 -0.74 11.14 2.12
CA HIS A 24 -2.10 10.78 2.53
C HIS A 24 -2.58 11.65 3.70
N HIS A 25 -1.79 11.73 4.79
CA HIS A 25 -2.14 12.49 5.99
C HIS A 25 -2.36 13.98 5.68
N ARG A 26 -1.50 14.59 4.86
CA ARG A 26 -1.66 16.01 4.47
C ARG A 26 -2.95 16.25 3.68
N ALA A 27 -3.28 15.38 2.74
CA ALA A 27 -4.53 15.48 1.98
C ALA A 27 -5.75 15.27 2.88
N ALA A 28 -5.68 14.33 3.83
CA ALA A 28 -6.76 14.04 4.76
C ALA A 28 -7.04 15.21 5.71
N VAL A 29 -6.00 15.79 6.31
CA VAL A 29 -6.13 17.00 7.13
C VAL A 29 -6.70 18.16 6.32
N TYR A 30 -6.36 18.28 5.03
CA TYR A 30 -6.94 19.31 4.17
C TYR A 30 -8.44 19.09 3.94
N ALA A 31 -8.87 17.85 3.71
CA ALA A 31 -10.28 17.51 3.54
C ALA A 31 -11.08 17.79 4.82
N LEU A 32 -10.58 17.38 5.99
CA LEU A 32 -11.25 17.61 7.28
C LEU A 32 -11.39 19.10 7.61
N LYS A 33 -10.36 19.90 7.31
CA LYS A 33 -10.43 21.38 7.45
C LYS A 33 -11.52 22.02 6.59
N ASN A 34 -11.85 21.41 5.45
CA ASN A 34 -12.85 21.90 4.50
C ASN A 34 -14.12 21.04 4.51
N ARG A 35 -14.47 20.42 5.65
CA ARG A 35 -15.64 19.53 5.79
C ARG A 35 -16.99 20.11 5.37
N SER A 36 -17.13 21.44 5.28
CA SER A 36 -18.36 22.07 4.79
C SER A 36 -18.60 21.87 3.29
N MET A 37 -17.60 21.37 2.56
CA MET A 37 -17.61 21.11 1.12
C MET A 37 -17.33 19.62 0.83
N ASP A 38 -17.65 18.76 1.79
CA ASP A 38 -17.45 17.31 1.74
C ASP A 38 -18.05 16.65 0.50
N GLU A 39 -19.20 17.12 0.01
CA GLU A 39 -19.83 16.61 -1.23
C GLU A 39 -19.00 16.85 -2.49
N ASP A 40 -18.45 18.06 -2.65
CA ASP A 40 -17.61 18.40 -3.80
C ASP A 40 -16.24 17.70 -3.70
N LEU A 41 -15.67 17.64 -2.49
CA LEU A 41 -14.45 16.88 -2.22
C LEU A 41 -14.63 15.38 -2.51
N HIS A 42 -15.76 14.78 -2.13
CA HIS A 42 -16.08 13.40 -2.45
C HIS A 42 -16.16 13.18 -3.96
N SER A 43 -16.84 14.08 -4.68
CA SER A 43 -16.94 14.03 -6.14
C SER A 43 -15.56 14.10 -6.79
N CYS A 44 -14.65 14.94 -6.27
CA CYS A 44 -13.26 14.99 -6.74
C CYS A 44 -12.53 13.66 -6.57
N ILE A 45 -12.74 12.95 -5.46
CA ILE A 45 -12.09 11.66 -5.20
C ILE A 45 -12.56 10.63 -6.22
N LEU A 46 -13.87 10.53 -6.45
CA LEU A 46 -14.44 9.61 -7.43
C LEU A 46 -13.95 9.92 -8.85
N GLU A 47 -13.96 11.19 -9.25
CA GLU A 47 -13.42 11.62 -10.55
C GLU A 47 -11.95 11.22 -10.72
N GLN A 48 -11.12 11.38 -9.67
CA GLN A 48 -9.73 10.95 -9.73
C GLN A 48 -9.58 9.43 -9.73
N LEU A 49 -10.46 8.67 -9.07
CA LEU A 49 -10.44 7.20 -9.11
C LEU A 49 -10.75 6.65 -10.51
N GLU A 50 -11.69 7.25 -11.22
CA GLU A 50 -12.08 6.82 -12.58
C GLU A 50 -11.03 7.18 -13.64
N THR A 51 -10.34 8.30 -13.47
CA THR A 51 -9.42 8.84 -14.49
C THR A 51 -7.96 8.47 -14.28
N SER A 52 -7.61 7.86 -13.14
CA SER A 52 -6.23 7.58 -12.76
C SER A 52 -5.76 6.17 -13.10
N SER A 53 -4.44 6.04 -13.29
CA SER A 53 -3.80 4.72 -13.42
C SER A 53 -3.99 3.87 -12.16
N PHE A 54 -3.89 2.54 -12.30
CA PHE A 54 -4.03 1.59 -11.19
C PHE A 54 -3.19 1.93 -9.94
N ASN A 55 -1.93 2.35 -10.14
CA ASN A 55 -1.04 2.72 -9.04
C ASN A 55 -1.50 3.99 -8.29
N ALA A 56 -2.02 4.97 -9.03
CA ALA A 56 -2.61 6.16 -8.45
C ALA A 56 -3.93 5.83 -7.73
N ARG A 57 -4.77 4.94 -8.28
CA ARG A 57 -5.95 4.40 -7.59
C ARG A 57 -5.59 3.76 -6.25
N ALA A 58 -4.52 2.95 -6.20
CA ALA A 58 -4.03 2.37 -4.95
C ALA A 58 -3.63 3.44 -3.91
N ASN A 59 -2.92 4.50 -4.31
CA ASN A 59 -2.58 5.61 -3.41
C ASN A 59 -3.84 6.36 -2.91
N ILE A 60 -4.86 6.51 -3.77
CA ILE A 60 -6.15 7.09 -3.36
C ILE A 60 -6.83 6.20 -2.31
N MET A 61 -6.77 4.87 -2.45
CA MET A 61 -7.32 3.95 -1.45
C MET A 61 -6.67 4.10 -0.07
N TYR A 62 -5.33 4.17 -0.01
CA TYR A 62 -4.62 4.42 1.25
C TYR A 62 -4.92 5.81 1.83
N PHE A 63 -5.15 6.79 0.97
CA PHE A 63 -5.63 8.10 1.40
C PHE A 63 -7.03 8.02 2.03
N ILE A 64 -7.97 7.28 1.45
CA ILE A 64 -9.32 7.12 2.00
C ILE A 64 -9.27 6.44 3.39
N GLU A 65 -8.42 5.43 3.55
CA GLU A 65 -8.15 4.81 4.86
C GLU A 65 -7.64 5.85 5.88
N THR A 66 -6.64 6.65 5.48
CA THR A 66 -6.09 7.71 6.35
C THR A 66 -7.14 8.77 6.69
N LEU A 67 -7.96 9.17 5.72
CA LEU A 67 -9.03 10.16 5.89
C LEU A 67 -10.06 9.68 6.91
N THR A 68 -10.53 8.44 6.77
CA THR A 68 -11.54 7.84 7.64
C THR A 68 -11.02 7.59 9.05
N LEU A 69 -9.76 7.17 9.21
CA LEU A 69 -9.11 7.07 10.52
C LEU A 69 -9.03 8.43 11.24
N LEU A 70 -8.62 9.49 10.55
CA LEU A 70 -8.57 10.83 11.12
C LEU A 70 -9.97 11.40 11.38
N ALA A 71 -10.93 11.15 10.49
CA ALA A 71 -12.32 11.56 10.66
C ALA A 71 -12.93 10.96 11.94
N LYS A 72 -12.63 9.68 12.25
CA LYS A 72 -13.04 9.03 13.50
C LYS A 72 -12.49 9.73 14.73
N GLN A 73 -11.21 10.13 14.70
CA GLN A 73 -10.57 10.84 15.81
C GLN A 73 -11.17 12.24 16.03
N GLU A 74 -11.55 12.94 14.96
CA GLU A 74 -12.18 14.27 15.04
C GLU A 74 -13.71 14.22 15.25
N GLY A 75 -14.33 13.04 15.25
CA GLY A 75 -15.78 12.86 15.38
C GLY A 75 -16.59 13.23 14.13
N ALA A 76 -15.94 13.31 12.97
CA ALA A 76 -16.53 13.62 11.67
C ALA A 76 -17.09 12.35 10.98
N LEU A 77 -18.07 11.72 11.62
CA LEU A 77 -18.64 10.43 11.19
C LEU A 77 -19.36 10.49 9.83
N GLU A 78 -19.66 11.68 9.31
CA GLU A 78 -20.25 11.87 7.98
C GLU A 78 -19.43 11.21 6.87
N TRP A 79 -18.10 11.19 7.01
CA TRP A 79 -17.20 10.56 6.04
C TRP A 79 -17.27 9.02 6.10
N GLU A 80 -17.42 8.45 7.29
CA GLU A 80 -17.49 6.98 7.46
C GLU A 80 -18.79 6.41 6.86
N TRP A 81 -19.93 7.06 7.13
CA TRP A 81 -21.21 6.62 6.60
C TRP A 81 -21.25 6.77 5.07
N ARG A 82 -20.77 7.87 4.50
CA ARG A 82 -20.82 8.08 3.05
C ARG A 82 -20.05 7.01 2.28
N TRP A 83 -18.82 6.69 2.68
CA TRP A 83 -18.04 5.63 2.04
C TRP A 83 -18.62 4.22 2.30
N GLY A 84 -19.24 3.99 3.46
CA GLY A 84 -19.92 2.72 3.78
C GLY A 84 -21.17 2.45 2.92
N CYS A 85 -22.00 3.48 2.64
CA CYS A 85 -23.17 3.39 1.76
C CYS A 85 -22.80 3.11 0.29
N GLU A 86 -21.77 3.79 -0.21
CA GLU A 86 -21.32 3.66 -1.60
C GLU A 86 -20.76 2.26 -1.87
N CYS A 87 -20.00 1.69 -0.91
CA CYS A 87 -19.52 0.30 -0.95
C CYS A 87 -20.65 -0.73 -1.07
N ALA A 88 -21.83 -0.43 -0.50
CA ALA A 88 -22.98 -1.33 -0.50
C ALA A 88 -23.83 -1.24 -1.77
N SER A 89 -23.65 -0.18 -2.58
CA SER A 89 -24.46 0.10 -3.77
C SER A 89 -23.79 -0.30 -5.10
N SER A 90 -22.50 -0.67 -5.07
CA SER A 90 -21.79 -1.23 -6.23
C SER A 90 -22.13 -2.72 -6.42
N GLU A 91 -22.81 -3.08 -7.52
CA GLU A 91 -23.06 -4.49 -7.91
C GLU A 91 -21.76 -5.28 -8.14
N GLU A 92 -20.67 -4.57 -8.42
CA GLU A 92 -19.29 -5.07 -8.33
C GLU A 92 -18.84 -4.95 -6.87
N GLY A 93 -19.12 -5.98 -6.07
CA GLY A 93 -18.87 -6.05 -4.63
C GLY A 93 -17.40 -6.02 -4.20
N ALA A 94 -16.67 -4.95 -4.53
CA ALA A 94 -15.45 -4.57 -3.84
C ALA A 94 -15.85 -3.80 -2.58
N CYS A 95 -15.96 -4.51 -1.46
CA CYS A 95 -15.93 -3.85 -0.16
C CYS A 95 -14.56 -3.17 -0.04
N TRP A 96 -14.50 -1.88 -0.39
CA TRP A 96 -13.27 -1.08 -0.41
C TRP A 96 -12.60 -1.02 0.97
N TYR A 97 -13.37 -1.29 2.02
CA TYR A 97 -12.93 -1.52 3.38
C TYR A 97 -12.71 -3.02 3.63
N GLY A 98 -11.44 -3.45 3.65
CA GLY A 98 -11.05 -4.65 4.38
C GLY A 98 -11.17 -6.00 3.65
N ARG A 99 -10.66 -6.13 2.42
CA ARG A 99 -10.19 -7.44 1.94
C ARG A 99 -8.83 -7.33 1.28
N GLU A 100 -7.91 -8.19 1.71
CA GLU A 100 -6.64 -8.46 1.03
C GLU A 100 -6.89 -8.74 -0.45
N GLY A 101 -6.61 -7.74 -1.29
CA GLY A 101 -6.97 -7.79 -2.71
C GLY A 101 -6.88 -6.40 -3.31
N VAL A 102 -5.68 -5.82 -3.26
CA VAL A 102 -5.42 -4.47 -3.81
C VAL A 102 -5.68 -4.41 -5.32
N LEU A 103 -5.60 -5.55 -6.02
CA LEU A 103 -5.87 -5.69 -7.45
C LEU A 103 -7.20 -6.42 -7.70
N GLU A 104 -7.96 -5.90 -8.65
CA GLU A 104 -9.13 -6.58 -9.23
C GLU A 104 -8.72 -7.95 -9.78
N LYS A 105 -9.48 -9.00 -9.47
CA LYS A 105 -9.12 -10.41 -9.80
C LYS A 105 -8.89 -10.63 -11.29
N GLU A 106 -9.57 -9.85 -12.13
CA GLU A 106 -9.42 -9.88 -13.57
C GLU A 106 -8.08 -9.26 -14.00
N THR A 107 -7.71 -8.11 -13.43
CA THR A 107 -6.40 -7.48 -13.68
C THR A 107 -5.23 -8.33 -13.18
N VAL A 108 -5.38 -9.03 -12.05
CA VAL A 108 -4.36 -9.99 -11.57
C VAL A 108 -4.17 -11.10 -12.59
N ARG A 109 -5.27 -11.67 -13.09
CA ARG A 109 -5.23 -12.75 -14.08
C ARG A 109 -4.59 -12.29 -15.39
N GLU A 110 -4.94 -11.10 -15.88
CA GLU A 110 -4.33 -10.52 -17.08
C GLU A 110 -2.82 -10.30 -16.90
N LEU A 111 -2.39 -9.82 -15.74
CA LEU A 111 -0.96 -9.65 -15.43
C LEU A 111 -0.24 -10.99 -15.32
N GLU A 112 -0.85 -11.99 -14.68
CA GLU A 112 -0.32 -13.35 -14.61
C GLU A 112 -0.19 -13.97 -16.01
N ASP A 113 -1.15 -13.75 -16.90
CA ASP A 113 -1.11 -14.25 -18.26
C ASP A 113 -0.01 -13.56 -19.08
N VAL A 114 0.15 -12.24 -18.96
CA VAL A 114 1.25 -11.49 -19.61
C VAL A 114 2.61 -11.90 -19.08
N ILE A 115 2.76 -12.14 -17.78
CA ILE A 115 4.01 -12.62 -17.17
C ILE A 115 4.31 -14.04 -17.68
N ARG A 116 3.31 -14.92 -17.71
CA ARG A 116 3.45 -16.31 -18.18
C ARG A 116 3.78 -16.38 -19.67
N GLU A 117 3.23 -15.48 -20.49
CA GLU A 117 3.61 -15.35 -21.90
C GLU A 117 5.06 -14.90 -22.06
N ARG A 118 5.53 -13.93 -21.26
CA ARG A 118 6.93 -13.48 -21.26
C ARG A 118 7.91 -14.55 -20.78
N GLU A 119 7.52 -15.38 -19.81
CA GLU A 119 8.32 -16.52 -19.36
C GLU A 119 8.42 -17.61 -20.45
N LYS A 120 7.31 -17.86 -21.17
CA LYS A 120 7.27 -18.79 -22.31
C LYS A 120 8.09 -18.31 -23.52
N GLU A 121 8.22 -17.01 -23.71
CA GLU A 121 9.03 -16.41 -24.79
C GLU A 121 10.55 -16.45 -24.54
N GLY A 122 11.00 -17.12 -23.47
CA GLY A 122 12.43 -17.25 -23.15
C GLY A 122 12.90 -16.06 -22.33
N GLY A 123 12.52 -16.06 -21.05
CA GLY A 123 13.03 -15.13 -20.06
C GLY A 123 14.53 -15.33 -19.87
N GLU A 124 15.33 -14.53 -20.57
CA GLU A 124 16.67 -14.08 -20.21
C GLU A 124 17.18 -13.15 -21.33
N GLY A 125 17.02 -11.83 -21.17
CA GLY A 125 17.54 -10.89 -22.16
C GLY A 125 17.24 -9.42 -21.84
N ASN A 126 18.21 -8.75 -21.22
CA ASN A 126 18.39 -7.28 -21.18
C ASN A 126 17.57 -6.44 -20.20
N LEU A 127 17.67 -6.73 -18.90
CA LEU A 127 17.47 -5.70 -17.86
C LEU A 127 18.77 -4.97 -17.45
N PHE A 128 19.94 -5.48 -17.88
CA PHE A 128 21.23 -4.80 -17.75
C PHE A 128 22.10 -5.07 -18.98
N ILE A 129 22.08 -4.18 -19.99
CA ILE A 129 23.21 -4.07 -20.92
C ILE A 129 23.96 -2.79 -20.57
N ASN A 130 25.15 -2.98 -20.03
CA ASN A 130 26.19 -1.96 -20.06
C ASN A 130 26.78 -1.88 -21.48
N ALA A 131 27.19 -0.64 -21.78
CA ALA A 131 27.82 -0.13 -22.98
C ALA A 131 28.71 -1.08 -23.80
N ASP A 132 28.71 -0.79 -25.10
CA ASP A 132 29.67 -1.20 -26.13
C ASP A 132 29.51 -2.59 -26.77
N SER A 133 28.70 -2.63 -27.84
CA SER A 133 29.09 -3.33 -29.07
C SER A 133 28.17 -2.98 -30.23
N ASP A 134 28.81 -2.65 -31.35
CA ASP A 134 28.31 -2.26 -32.65
C ASP A 134 27.36 -3.29 -33.31
N GLY A 135 26.35 -2.76 -34.02
CA GLY A 135 25.69 -3.36 -35.18
C GLY A 135 24.93 -4.69 -35.06
N THR A 136 23.62 -4.66 -34.72
CA THR A 136 22.62 -5.57 -35.33
C THR A 136 21.20 -4.97 -35.29
N PRO A 137 20.47 -4.81 -36.41
CA PRO A 137 19.13 -4.22 -36.42
C PRO A 137 18.07 -5.31 -36.15
N GLY A 138 17.84 -5.61 -34.87
CA GLY A 138 16.82 -6.56 -34.42
C GLY A 138 15.55 -5.88 -33.92
N ARG A 139 14.50 -5.91 -34.75
CA ARG A 139 13.05 -5.83 -34.45
C ARG A 139 12.60 -4.85 -33.35
N LYS A 140 12.05 -3.71 -33.78
CA LYS A 140 11.36 -2.71 -32.96
C LYS A 140 10.05 -3.27 -32.38
N ASN A 141 10.11 -4.04 -31.30
CA ASN A 141 8.95 -4.20 -30.43
C ASN A 141 8.84 -2.93 -29.57
N GLY A 142 8.06 -1.98 -30.06
CA GLY A 142 7.70 -0.74 -29.39
C GLY A 142 6.75 -0.97 -28.20
N HIS A 143 7.08 -1.89 -27.30
CA HIS A 143 6.60 -1.73 -25.94
C HIS A 143 7.44 -0.60 -25.35
N LEU A 144 6.83 0.57 -25.19
CA LEU A 144 7.44 1.74 -24.58
C LEU A 144 8.24 1.29 -23.36
N ARG A 145 9.58 1.27 -23.45
CA ARG A 145 10.43 1.03 -22.29
C ARG A 145 10.10 2.17 -21.35
N LEU A 146 9.36 1.86 -20.27
CA LEU A 146 9.00 2.84 -19.26
C LEU A 146 10.29 3.53 -18.81
N ASP A 147 10.22 4.86 -18.64
CA ASP A 147 11.39 5.63 -18.26
C ASP A 147 12.01 5.04 -16.99
N LYS A 148 13.34 4.94 -16.93
CA LYS A 148 14.05 4.28 -15.81
C LYS A 148 13.61 4.85 -14.46
N ARG A 149 13.39 6.17 -14.42
CA ARG A 149 12.89 6.89 -13.25
C ARG A 149 11.49 6.44 -12.83
N GLN A 150 10.60 6.17 -13.79
CA GLN A 150 9.25 5.69 -13.54
C GLN A 150 9.26 4.25 -13.00
N ILE A 151 10.19 3.42 -13.48
CA ILE A 151 10.38 2.04 -12.98
C ILE A 151 10.90 2.07 -11.54
N GLU A 152 11.95 2.84 -11.26
CA GLU A 152 12.52 3.00 -9.92
C GLU A 152 11.47 3.55 -8.93
N GLN A 153 10.70 4.55 -9.35
CA GLN A 153 9.62 5.09 -8.55
C GLN A 153 8.56 4.03 -8.21
N ARG A 154 8.16 3.21 -9.19
CA ARG A 154 7.21 2.12 -8.95
C ARG A 154 7.76 1.07 -7.98
N ILE A 155 9.04 0.71 -8.12
CA ILE A 155 9.70 -0.25 -7.21
C ILE A 155 9.72 0.29 -5.78
N GLU A 156 10.08 1.56 -5.60
CA GLU A 156 10.13 2.17 -4.26
C GLU A 156 8.73 2.31 -3.65
N GLU A 157 7.73 2.68 -4.46
CA GLU A 157 6.34 2.74 -4.00
C GLU A 157 5.83 1.36 -3.57
N ASP A 158 6.19 0.30 -4.29
CA ASP A 158 5.82 -1.06 -3.93
C ASP A 158 6.53 -1.56 -2.68
N ARG A 159 7.82 -1.24 -2.56
CA ARG A 159 8.62 -1.49 -1.36
C ARG A 159 7.99 -0.81 -0.13
N GLU A 160 7.58 0.45 -0.26
CA GLU A 160 6.93 1.20 0.82
C GLU A 160 5.52 0.67 1.13
N ARG A 161 4.77 0.15 0.15
CA ARG A 161 3.50 -0.57 0.40
C ARG A 161 3.73 -1.84 1.22
N HIS A 162 4.67 -2.68 0.79
CA HIS A 162 5.01 -3.91 1.52
C HIS A 162 5.52 -3.65 2.93
N LYS A 163 6.28 -2.57 3.11
CA LYS A 163 6.72 -2.13 4.43
C LYS A 163 5.53 -1.81 5.33
N ARG A 164 4.57 -0.98 4.87
CA ARG A 164 3.36 -0.66 5.66
C ARG A 164 2.48 -1.86 5.97
N ALA A 165 2.28 -2.75 5.01
CA ALA A 165 1.51 -3.98 5.23
C ALA A 165 2.11 -4.84 6.37
N ARG A 166 3.42 -4.68 6.64
CA ARG A 166 4.10 -5.39 7.72
C ARG A 166 4.12 -4.61 9.04
N GLU A 167 4.04 -3.28 9.02
CA GLU A 167 4.14 -2.41 10.22
C GLU A 167 3.16 -2.81 11.35
N SER A 168 1.99 -3.36 11.00
CA SER A 168 0.97 -3.79 11.96
C SER A 168 1.01 -5.28 12.36
N ILE A 169 1.90 -6.10 11.77
CA ILE A 169 1.90 -7.57 12.02
C ILE A 169 2.16 -7.92 13.48
N TRP A 170 3.10 -7.19 14.10
CA TRP A 170 3.51 -7.39 15.49
C TRP A 170 2.72 -6.51 16.47
N ALA A 171 1.84 -5.65 15.98
CA ALA A 171 1.02 -4.82 16.85
C ALA A 171 -0.03 -5.70 17.52
N VAL A 172 -0.06 -5.68 18.85
CA VAL A 172 -1.07 -6.38 19.66
C VAL A 172 -1.90 -5.31 20.37
N PRO A 173 -3.24 -5.34 20.28
CA PRO A 173 -4.08 -4.45 21.07
C PRO A 173 -3.88 -4.77 22.55
N GLY A 174 -3.52 -3.78 23.36
CA GLY A 174 -3.30 -3.93 24.80
C GLY A 174 -4.59 -4.08 25.61
N GLU A 175 -5.66 -4.59 25.00
CA GLU A 175 -6.97 -4.76 25.62
C GLU A 175 -7.13 -6.20 26.10
N ASN A 176 -7.46 -6.37 27.40
CA ASN A 176 -7.75 -7.66 28.03
C ASN A 176 -6.60 -8.69 27.89
N GLU A 177 -6.94 -9.98 27.77
CA GLU A 177 -6.02 -11.12 27.61
C GLU A 177 -5.69 -11.41 26.14
N ALA A 178 -6.00 -10.50 25.21
CA ALA A 178 -5.86 -10.73 23.76
C ALA A 178 -4.42 -11.04 23.32
N GLU A 179 -3.42 -10.46 24.01
CA GLU A 179 -2.01 -10.82 23.80
C GLU A 179 -1.73 -12.26 24.20
N MET A 180 -2.24 -12.68 25.37
CA MET A 180 -2.03 -14.02 25.90
C MET A 180 -2.74 -15.08 25.04
N ASP A 181 -3.98 -14.82 24.64
CA ASP A 181 -4.76 -15.73 23.79
C ASP A 181 -4.07 -15.93 22.43
N ARG A 182 -3.63 -14.84 21.79
CA ARG A 182 -2.91 -14.91 20.52
C ARG A 182 -1.60 -15.67 20.65
N LEU A 183 -0.82 -15.40 21.69
CA LEU A 183 0.40 -16.15 21.98
C LEU A 183 0.11 -17.63 22.19
N TRP A 184 -0.98 -17.97 22.89
CA TRP A 184 -1.34 -19.35 23.18
C TRP A 184 -1.78 -20.13 21.93
N GLU A 185 -2.49 -19.47 21.01
CA GLU A 185 -2.95 -20.07 19.76
C GLU A 185 -1.85 -20.14 18.70
N GLU A 186 -0.99 -19.13 18.61
CA GLU A 186 0.05 -19.01 17.58
C GLU A 186 1.41 -19.58 18.02
N ALA A 187 1.57 -19.99 19.29
CA ALA A 187 2.81 -20.59 19.77
C ALA A 187 3.16 -21.84 18.96
N SER A 188 4.36 -21.83 18.36
CA SER A 188 4.93 -23.02 17.73
C SER A 188 5.44 -24.01 18.78
N ASP A 189 5.51 -25.28 18.40
CA ASP A 189 6.24 -26.27 19.16
C ASP A 189 7.73 -25.90 19.27
N ILE A 190 8.39 -26.36 20.34
CA ILE A 190 9.81 -26.15 20.56
C ILE A 190 10.63 -26.81 19.44
N GLY A 191 11.40 -26.00 18.72
CA GLY A 191 12.28 -26.38 17.63
C GLY A 191 13.75 -26.51 18.04
N GLU A 192 14.61 -26.83 17.07
CA GLU A 192 16.06 -26.89 17.26
C GLU A 192 16.66 -25.52 17.61
N ASP A 193 16.18 -24.46 16.96
CA ASP A 193 16.63 -23.08 17.16
C ASP A 193 16.41 -22.60 18.61
N ASP A 194 15.35 -23.06 19.29
CA ASP A 194 15.08 -22.72 20.69
C ASP A 194 16.15 -23.25 21.65
N TYR A 195 16.69 -24.44 21.38
CA TYR A 195 17.78 -25.01 22.18
C TYR A 195 19.09 -24.24 21.97
N VAL A 196 19.32 -23.77 20.74
CA VAL A 196 20.49 -22.94 20.41
C VAL A 196 20.39 -21.61 21.14
N ALA A 197 19.25 -20.92 21.03
CA ALA A 197 19.00 -19.66 21.75
C ALA A 197 19.17 -19.83 23.27
N ALA A 198 18.62 -20.91 23.85
CA ALA A 198 18.77 -21.17 25.28
C ALA A 198 20.23 -21.43 25.73
N ALA A 199 21.04 -22.06 24.88
CA ALA A 199 22.45 -22.30 25.15
C ALA A 199 23.27 -21.00 25.07
N GLU A 200 22.98 -20.15 24.08
CA GLU A 200 23.59 -18.82 23.92
C GLU A 200 23.25 -17.91 25.12
N ASP A 201 21.97 -17.82 25.50
CA ASP A 201 21.51 -17.10 26.69
C ASP A 201 22.22 -17.57 27.97
N MET A 202 22.38 -18.88 28.14
CA MET A 202 23.09 -19.44 29.29
C MET A 202 24.57 -19.03 29.30
N GLN A 203 25.20 -18.98 28.13
CA GLN A 203 26.60 -18.59 28.00
C GLN A 203 26.78 -17.09 28.28
N GLU A 204 25.89 -16.24 27.79
CA GLU A 204 25.89 -14.80 28.08
C GLU A 204 25.72 -14.55 29.58
N ARG A 205 24.76 -15.20 30.23
CA ARG A 205 24.55 -15.07 31.69
C ARG A 205 25.80 -15.46 32.49
N LYS A 206 26.49 -16.54 32.09
CA LYS A 206 27.75 -16.96 32.72
C LYS A 206 28.84 -15.89 32.56
N GLN A 207 28.93 -15.26 31.40
CA GLN A 207 29.87 -14.16 31.16
C GLN A 207 29.50 -12.94 32.01
N THR A 208 28.23 -12.55 32.08
CA THR A 208 27.79 -11.43 32.94
C THR A 208 28.15 -11.67 34.40
N ILE A 209 27.96 -12.89 34.92
CA ILE A 209 28.32 -13.22 36.32
C ILE A 209 29.84 -13.23 36.52
N ALA A 210 30.62 -13.60 35.51
CA ALA A 210 32.08 -13.67 35.61
C ALA A 210 32.77 -12.31 35.49
N PHE A 211 32.16 -11.35 34.77
CA PHE A 211 32.76 -10.06 34.42
C PHE A 211 31.99 -8.82 34.90
N GLY A 212 30.78 -8.99 35.44
CA GLY A 212 29.96 -7.94 36.06
C GLY A 212 30.03 -7.97 37.58
#